data_AF-A0A2N5A394-F1
#
_entry.id   AF-A0A2N5A394-F1
#
_cell.length_a   1.000
_cell.length_b   1.000
_cell.length_c   1.000
_cell.angle_alpha   90.00
_cell.angle_beta   90.00
_cell.angle_gamma   90.00
#
_symmetry.space_group_name_H-M   'P 1'
#
loop_
_entity.id
_entity.type
_entity.pdbx_description
1 polymer ?
#
loop_
_entity_poly.entity_id
_entity_poly.type
_entity_poly.pdbx_seq_one_letter_code
_entity_poly.pdbx_strand_id
1 'polypeptide(L)'
;VVGCGANLPLAQRGHKVAVVRQAIALNQPNPEEGLDVLAKVGGYDLVGMTGVILGAASCGLPVVLDGFLSYASALAACRIAPAAHPYLVPSHLSAEKGAQIALDALGLRPYLDMDMRLGEGSGAALAMHLLDAASVMYNQMGALAQSNIVLPDTAPSS
;
A
#
# COMPACT_ATOMS: atom_id res chain seq x y z
N VAL A 1 14.83 -0.88 -6.12
CA VAL A 1 13.99 -0.76 -4.90
C VAL A 1 14.75 -0.71 -3.58
N VAL A 2 16.01 -1.17 -3.47
CA VAL A 2 16.76 -1.23 -2.19
C VAL A 2 17.08 0.16 -1.61
N GLY A 3 16.48 0.48 -0.46
CA GLY A 3 16.69 1.70 0.33
C GLY A 3 17.61 1.52 1.55
N CYS A 4 17.77 2.58 2.34
CA CYS A 4 18.55 2.55 3.59
C CYS A 4 17.78 1.92 4.76
N GLY A 5 16.44 1.82 4.71
CA GLY A 5 15.64 1.31 5.81
C GLY A 5 15.88 2.11 7.09
N ALA A 6 16.11 1.42 8.20
CA ALA A 6 16.45 2.01 9.50
C ALA A 6 17.90 2.56 9.54
N ASN A 7 18.18 3.61 8.75
CA ASN A 7 19.43 4.37 8.74
C ASN A 7 20.70 3.56 8.40
N LEU A 8 20.60 2.55 7.53
CA LEU A 8 21.81 1.87 7.03
C LEU A 8 22.75 2.90 6.35
N PRO A 9 24.06 2.93 6.70
CA PRO A 9 25.01 3.82 6.06
C PRO A 9 25.01 3.67 4.54
N LEU A 10 25.01 4.79 3.80
CA LEU A 10 24.94 4.78 2.33
C LEU A 10 26.06 3.96 1.69
N ALA A 11 27.26 3.95 2.27
CA ALA A 11 28.39 3.14 1.83
C ALA A 11 28.10 1.63 1.85
N GLN A 12 27.24 1.15 2.75
CA GLN A 12 26.87 -0.26 2.87
C GLN A 12 25.70 -0.67 1.95
N ARG A 13 25.02 0.30 1.31
CA ARG A 13 23.87 0.00 0.43
C ARG A 13 24.26 -0.92 -0.73
N GLY A 14 25.49 -0.81 -1.25
CA GLY A 14 25.99 -1.70 -2.30
C GLY A 14 25.97 -3.18 -1.88
N HIS A 15 26.37 -3.47 -0.63
CA HIS A 15 26.29 -4.81 -0.08
C HIS A 15 24.84 -5.29 0.08
N LYS A 16 23.93 -4.44 0.60
CA LYS A 16 22.49 -4.77 0.68
C LYS A 16 21.88 -5.12 -0.68
N VAL A 17 22.28 -4.40 -1.74
CA VAL A 17 21.88 -4.73 -3.13
C VAL A 17 22.41 -6.09 -3.56
N ALA A 18 23.67 -6.42 -3.24
CA ALA A 18 24.26 -7.72 -3.56
C ALA A 18 23.52 -8.88 -2.87
N VAL A 19 23.18 -8.73 -1.59
CA VAL A 19 22.40 -9.74 -0.83
C VAL A 19 21.03 -9.98 -1.46
N VAL A 20 20.29 -8.93 -1.81
CA VAL A 20 18.99 -9.07 -2.49
C VAL A 20 19.14 -9.79 -3.84
N ARG A 21 20.15 -9.45 -4.64
CA ARG A 21 20.43 -10.14 -5.90
C ARG A 21 20.78 -11.61 -5.69
N GLN A 22 21.59 -11.92 -4.70
CA GLN A 22 21.97 -13.29 -4.35
C GLN A 22 20.75 -14.11 -3.91
N ALA A 23 19.87 -13.57 -3.07
CA ALA A 23 18.66 -14.24 -2.64
C ALA A 23 17.74 -14.58 -3.82
N ILE A 24 17.57 -13.65 -4.77
CA ILE A 24 16.79 -13.89 -5.99
C ILE A 24 17.44 -14.97 -6.87
N ALA A 25 18.75 -14.86 -7.10
CA ALA A 25 19.48 -15.79 -7.97
C ALA A 25 19.51 -17.22 -7.42
N LEU A 26 19.65 -17.38 -6.10
CA LEU A 26 19.70 -18.67 -5.43
C LEU A 26 18.33 -19.34 -5.40
N ASN A 27 17.27 -18.61 -5.06
CA ASN A 27 15.96 -19.21 -4.82
C ASN A 27 15.08 -19.27 -6.07
N GLN A 28 15.35 -18.44 -7.09
CA GLN A 28 14.58 -18.37 -8.34
C GLN A 28 13.06 -18.32 -8.08
N PRO A 29 12.55 -17.26 -7.42
CA PRO A 29 11.11 -17.12 -7.18
C PRO A 29 10.37 -16.89 -8.50
N ASN A 30 9.25 -17.60 -8.70
CA ASN A 30 8.35 -17.39 -9.83
C ASN A 30 7.53 -16.12 -9.58
N PRO A 31 7.72 -15.02 -10.35
CA PRO A 31 7.00 -13.77 -10.12
C PRO A 31 5.48 -13.89 -10.34
N GLU A 32 5.04 -14.92 -11.06
CA GLU A 32 3.62 -15.20 -11.31
C GLU A 32 2.92 -15.87 -10.12
N GLU A 33 3.68 -16.38 -9.14
CA GLU A 33 3.16 -17.07 -7.97
C GLU A 33 3.52 -16.32 -6.69
N GLY A 34 2.60 -15.48 -6.19
CA GLY A 34 2.86 -14.62 -5.04
C GLY A 34 3.27 -15.38 -3.76
N LEU A 35 2.75 -16.59 -3.55
CA LEU A 35 3.14 -17.44 -2.42
C LEU A 35 4.56 -18.01 -2.58
N ASP A 36 4.98 -18.36 -3.80
CA ASP A 36 6.35 -18.82 -4.07
C ASP A 36 7.36 -17.71 -3.79
N VAL A 37 7.06 -16.47 -4.23
CA VAL A 37 7.88 -15.29 -3.93
C VAL A 37 8.01 -15.08 -2.42
N LEU A 38 6.90 -15.11 -1.68
CA LEU A 38 6.90 -14.93 -0.23
C LEU A 38 7.68 -16.03 0.49
N ALA A 39 7.53 -17.28 0.08
CA ALA A 39 8.20 -18.42 0.69
C ALA A 39 9.72 -18.39 0.48
N LYS A 40 10.19 -17.89 -0.66
CA LYS A 40 11.62 -17.90 -1.05
C LYS A 40 12.39 -16.66 -0.65
N VAL A 41 11.80 -15.48 -0.82
CA VAL A 41 12.49 -14.19 -0.63
C VAL A 41 11.66 -13.17 0.16
N GLY A 42 10.61 -13.63 0.84
CA GLY A 42 9.83 -12.84 1.79
C GLY A 42 10.31 -13.01 3.24
N GLY A 43 9.34 -13.05 4.14
CA GLY A 43 9.52 -13.16 5.59
C GLY A 43 8.17 -13.44 6.25
N TYR A 44 8.17 -13.93 7.49
CA TYR A 44 6.92 -14.29 8.19
C TYR A 44 6.00 -13.09 8.41
N ASP A 45 6.58 -11.91 8.63
CA ASP A 45 5.89 -10.63 8.73
C ASP A 45 5.19 -10.26 7.41
N LEU A 46 5.89 -10.38 6.28
CA LEU A 46 5.34 -10.13 4.95
C LEU A 46 4.19 -11.09 4.62
N VAL A 47 4.32 -12.37 5.01
CA VAL A 47 3.26 -13.38 4.89
C VAL A 47 2.07 -13.02 5.78
N GLY A 48 2.32 -12.62 7.04
CA GLY A 48 1.27 -12.20 7.97
C GLY A 48 0.46 -11.03 7.45
N MET A 49 1.13 -9.97 6.97
CA MET A 49 0.46 -8.82 6.34
C MET A 49 -0.31 -9.21 5.08
N THR A 50 0.23 -10.10 4.25
CA THR A 50 -0.49 -10.64 3.08
C THR A 50 -1.76 -11.36 3.51
N GLY A 51 -1.70 -12.18 4.57
CA GLY A 51 -2.85 -12.86 5.15
C GLY A 51 -3.91 -11.90 5.67
N VAL A 52 -3.52 -10.80 6.34
CA VAL A 52 -4.45 -9.75 6.78
C VAL A 52 -5.18 -9.11 5.59
N ILE A 53 -4.44 -8.79 4.52
CA ILE A 53 -5.03 -8.21 3.30
C ILE A 53 -6.05 -9.17 2.68
N LEU A 54 -5.68 -10.44 2.49
CA LEU A 54 -6.57 -11.46 1.95
C LEU A 54 -7.79 -11.71 2.85
N GLY A 55 -7.59 -11.73 4.17
CA GLY A 55 -8.65 -11.86 5.16
C GLY A 55 -9.64 -10.70 5.10
N ALA A 56 -9.15 -9.45 5.09
CA ALA A 56 -10.00 -8.27 4.98
C ALA A 56 -10.82 -8.27 3.68
N ALA A 57 -10.18 -8.57 2.55
CA ALA A 57 -10.86 -8.70 1.26
C ALA A 57 -11.92 -9.80 1.27
N SER A 58 -11.64 -10.96 1.87
CA SER A 58 -12.61 -12.06 2.00
C SER A 58 -13.83 -11.69 2.85
N CYS A 59 -13.66 -10.75 3.79
CA CYS A 59 -14.72 -10.21 4.63
C CYS A 59 -15.44 -9.01 4.00
N GLY A 60 -15.02 -8.55 2.81
CA GLY A 60 -15.58 -7.35 2.19
C GLY A 60 -15.19 -6.05 2.91
N LEU A 61 -14.07 -6.03 3.62
CA LEU A 61 -13.62 -4.89 4.43
C LEU A 61 -12.37 -4.21 3.84
N PRO A 62 -12.26 -2.87 3.91
CA PRO A 62 -11.06 -2.17 3.49
C PRO A 62 -9.88 -2.45 4.44
N VAL A 63 -8.67 -2.44 3.90
CA VAL A 63 -7.42 -2.53 4.65
C VAL A 63 -6.52 -1.35 4.32
N VAL A 64 -6.12 -0.61 5.34
CA VAL A 64 -5.24 0.55 5.17
C VAL A 64 -3.79 0.09 5.16
N LEU A 65 -3.09 0.33 4.05
CA LEU A 65 -1.68 0.06 3.88
C LEU A 65 -0.84 1.10 4.64
N ASP A 66 0.32 0.70 5.12
CA ASP A 66 1.28 1.56 5.82
C ASP A 66 2.37 2.04 4.85
N GLY A 67 3.63 1.59 5.03
CA GLY A 67 4.77 1.93 4.21
C GLY A 67 5.25 0.78 3.32
N PHE A 68 6.53 0.85 2.92
CA PHE A 68 7.13 -0.02 1.90
C PHE A 68 6.96 -1.53 2.13
N LEU A 69 7.02 -2.01 3.38
CA LEU A 69 6.77 -3.42 3.70
C LEU A 69 5.34 -3.84 3.35
N SER A 70 4.36 -3.01 3.70
CA SER A 70 2.95 -3.30 3.40
C SER A 70 2.67 -3.29 1.90
N TYR A 71 3.38 -2.45 1.10
CA TYR A 71 3.24 -2.46 -0.35
C TYR A 71 3.78 -3.76 -0.95
N ALA A 72 4.89 -4.29 -0.43
CA ALA A 72 5.43 -5.58 -0.86
C ALA A 72 4.45 -6.73 -0.57
N SER A 73 3.83 -6.74 0.62
CA SER A 73 2.76 -7.70 0.96
C SER A 73 1.52 -7.52 0.10
N ALA A 74 1.12 -6.29 -0.21
CA ALA A 74 -0.01 -6.01 -1.09
C ALA A 74 0.22 -6.50 -2.52
N LEU A 75 1.45 -6.36 -3.05
CA LEU A 75 1.82 -6.92 -4.36
C LEU A 75 1.69 -8.44 -4.37
N ALA A 76 2.15 -9.12 -3.30
CA ALA A 76 1.98 -10.56 -3.17
C ALA A 76 0.50 -10.96 -3.04
N ALA A 77 -0.28 -10.23 -2.23
CA ALA A 77 -1.71 -10.46 -2.07
C ALA A 77 -2.47 -10.33 -3.40
N CYS A 78 -2.20 -9.27 -4.19
CA CYS A 78 -2.82 -9.08 -5.50
C CYS A 78 -2.37 -10.13 -6.52
N ARG A 79 -1.16 -10.68 -6.38
CA ARG A 79 -0.71 -11.79 -7.23
C ARG A 79 -1.42 -13.11 -6.88
N ILE A 80 -1.65 -13.36 -5.60
CA ILE A 80 -2.38 -14.54 -5.10
C ILE A 80 -3.86 -14.45 -5.45
N ALA A 81 -4.48 -13.30 -5.21
CA ALA A 81 -5.89 -13.04 -5.44
C ALA A 81 -6.09 -11.60 -5.93
N PRO A 82 -6.19 -11.38 -7.25
CA PRO A 82 -6.41 -10.03 -7.81
C PRO A 82 -7.65 -9.32 -7.25
N ALA A 83 -8.66 -10.09 -6.82
CA ALA A 83 -9.87 -9.57 -6.16
C ALA A 83 -9.62 -8.88 -4.81
N ALA A 84 -8.42 -8.97 -4.23
CA ALA A 84 -8.05 -8.22 -3.04
C ALA A 84 -7.77 -6.73 -3.32
N HIS A 85 -7.42 -6.38 -4.57
CA HIS A 85 -7.00 -5.03 -4.95
C HIS A 85 -8.02 -3.92 -4.59
N PRO A 86 -9.34 -4.08 -4.84
CA PRO A 86 -10.32 -3.03 -4.52
C PRO A 86 -10.46 -2.72 -3.03
N TYR A 87 -9.95 -3.59 -2.15
CA TYR A 87 -9.99 -3.40 -0.70
C TYR A 87 -8.76 -2.67 -0.15
N LEU A 88 -7.74 -2.43 -0.98
CA LEU A 88 -6.52 -1.75 -0.57
C LEU A 88 -6.75 -0.24 -0.49
N VAL A 89 -6.41 0.35 0.66
CA VAL A 89 -6.47 1.80 0.88
C VAL A 89 -5.07 2.30 1.20
N PRO A 90 -4.40 3.08 0.33
CA PRO A 90 -3.06 3.58 0.62
C PRO A 90 -3.11 4.67 1.71
N SER A 91 -2.19 4.67 2.67
CA SER A 91 -2.08 5.77 3.63
C SER A 91 -1.19 6.91 3.11
N HIS A 92 0.11 6.71 3.22
CA HIS A 92 1.16 7.68 2.95
C HIS A 92 2.11 7.19 1.87
N LEU A 93 2.87 8.09 1.26
CA LEU A 93 4.06 7.77 0.46
C LEU A 93 5.24 7.56 1.41
N SER A 94 5.69 6.31 1.56
CA SER A 94 6.88 6.03 2.35
C SER A 94 8.14 6.65 1.71
N ALA A 95 9.03 7.21 2.52
CA ALA A 95 10.33 7.74 2.09
C ALA A 95 11.35 6.65 1.70
N GLU A 96 10.98 5.37 1.74
CA GLU A 96 11.83 4.29 1.23
C GLU A 96 11.98 4.37 -0.29
N LYS A 97 13.21 4.18 -0.78
CA LYS A 97 13.58 4.32 -2.20
C LYS A 97 12.69 3.53 -3.19
N GLY A 98 12.13 2.41 -2.76
CA GLY A 98 11.29 1.55 -3.60
C GLY A 98 9.80 1.90 -3.59
N ALA A 99 9.34 2.83 -2.75
CA ALA A 99 7.93 3.10 -2.50
C ALA A 99 7.15 3.44 -3.77
N GLN A 100 7.62 4.44 -4.53
CA GLN A 100 6.93 4.86 -5.75
C GLN A 100 6.76 3.71 -6.76
N ILE A 101 7.83 2.93 -6.99
CA ILE A 101 7.78 1.78 -7.91
C ILE A 101 6.73 0.74 -7.46
N ALA A 102 6.64 0.48 -6.15
CA ALA A 102 5.66 -0.47 -5.62
C ALA A 102 4.22 0.06 -5.73
N LEU A 103 4.02 1.35 -5.44
CA LEU A 103 2.71 2.00 -5.57
C LEU A 103 2.24 2.09 -7.02
N ASP A 104 3.14 2.41 -7.96
CA ASP A 104 2.86 2.42 -9.40
C ASP A 104 2.42 1.04 -9.88
N ALA A 105 3.11 -0.02 -9.43
CA ALA A 105 2.75 -1.40 -9.75
C ALA A 105 1.40 -1.83 -9.16
N LEU A 106 0.99 -1.24 -8.02
CA LEU A 106 -0.33 -1.42 -7.42
C LEU A 106 -1.38 -0.49 -8.04
N GLY A 107 -1.01 0.51 -8.85
CA GLY A 107 -1.94 1.54 -9.32
C GLY A 107 -2.57 2.36 -8.20
N LEU A 108 -1.87 2.52 -7.06
CA LEU A 108 -2.37 3.22 -5.88
C LEU A 108 -1.70 4.58 -5.71
N ARG A 109 -2.47 5.59 -5.32
CA ARG A 109 -1.98 6.93 -4.99
C ARG A 109 -2.26 7.23 -3.50
N PRO A 110 -1.22 7.36 -2.65
CA PRO A 110 -1.41 7.71 -1.25
C PRO A 110 -1.98 9.12 -1.05
N TYR A 111 -2.60 9.34 0.10
CA TYR A 111 -3.19 10.63 0.48
C TYR A 111 -2.20 11.54 1.19
N LEU A 112 -1.22 10.95 1.90
CA LEU A 112 -0.27 11.67 2.75
C LEU A 112 1.15 11.60 2.17
N ASP A 113 1.87 12.71 2.21
CA ASP A 113 3.30 12.78 1.89
C ASP A 113 4.02 13.47 3.06
N MET A 114 4.75 12.68 3.85
CA MET A 114 5.24 13.09 5.18
C MET A 114 6.70 12.69 5.44
N ASP A 115 7.41 12.25 4.41
CA ASP A 115 8.76 11.69 4.53
C ASP A 115 8.89 10.55 5.57
N MET A 116 7.80 9.83 5.83
CA MET A 116 7.73 8.77 6.83
C MET A 116 8.37 7.46 6.35
N ARG A 117 9.10 6.80 7.24
CA ARG A 117 9.75 5.49 7.00
C ARG A 117 9.97 4.66 8.27
N LEU A 118 9.17 4.90 9.31
CA LEU A 118 9.21 4.13 10.54
C LEU A 118 8.67 2.71 10.32
N GLY A 119 7.52 2.60 9.65
CA GLY A 119 6.77 1.36 9.56
C GLY A 119 5.78 1.20 10.72
N GLU A 120 5.62 -0.04 11.19
CA GLU A 120 4.80 -0.39 12.36
C GLU A 120 3.29 -0.12 12.23
N GLY A 121 2.80 0.21 11.02
CA GLY A 121 1.41 0.62 10.85
C GLY A 121 1.15 2.09 11.18
N SER A 122 2.20 2.89 11.44
CA SER A 122 2.07 4.27 11.87
C SER A 122 1.37 5.16 10.84
N GLY A 123 1.69 5.03 9.56
CA GLY A 123 1.01 5.75 8.49
C GLY A 123 -0.42 5.26 8.28
N ALA A 124 -0.65 3.94 8.40
CA ALA A 124 -2.00 3.38 8.33
C ALA A 124 -2.90 3.97 9.44
N ALA A 125 -2.39 4.05 10.68
CA ALA A 125 -3.10 4.67 11.79
C ALA A 125 -3.42 6.15 11.54
N LEU A 126 -2.46 6.93 11.02
CA LEU A 126 -2.68 8.35 10.68
C LEU A 126 -3.76 8.54 9.61
N ALA A 127 -3.81 7.65 8.61
CA ALA A 127 -4.78 7.75 7.53
C ALA A 127 -6.21 7.37 7.94
N MET A 128 -6.43 6.69 9.08
CA MET A 128 -7.78 6.35 9.56
C MET A 128 -8.67 7.58 9.68
N HIS A 129 -8.12 8.73 10.08
CA HIS A 129 -8.86 9.98 10.17
C HIS A 129 -9.41 10.47 8.82
N LEU A 130 -8.78 10.12 7.71
CA LEU A 130 -9.29 10.45 6.38
C LEU A 130 -10.50 9.59 6.02
N LEU A 131 -10.53 8.33 6.47
CA LEU A 131 -11.67 7.43 6.27
C LEU A 131 -12.86 7.88 7.12
N ASP A 132 -12.61 8.28 8.37
CA ASP A 132 -13.64 8.88 9.23
C ASP A 132 -14.20 10.16 8.59
N ALA A 133 -13.32 11.06 8.11
CA ALA A 133 -13.74 12.29 7.45
C ALA A 133 -14.57 12.02 6.17
N ALA A 134 -14.17 11.06 5.34
CA ALA A 134 -14.92 10.67 4.15
C ALA A 134 -16.31 10.11 4.50
N SER A 135 -16.38 9.27 5.53
CA SER A 135 -17.65 8.72 6.04
C SER A 135 -18.57 9.81 6.58
N VAL A 136 -18.04 10.73 7.39
CA VAL A 136 -18.80 11.86 7.93
C VAL A 136 -19.30 12.77 6.81
N MET A 137 -18.44 13.11 5.84
CA MET A 137 -18.82 13.92 4.68
C MET A 137 -19.97 13.27 3.89
N TYR A 138 -19.87 11.98 3.60
CA TYR A 138 -20.92 11.28 2.83
C TYR A 138 -22.26 11.23 3.57
N ASN A 139 -22.23 10.98 4.89
CA ASN A 139 -23.45 10.74 5.66
C ASN A 139 -24.09 12.01 6.24
N GLN A 140 -23.33 13.08 6.45
CA GLN A 140 -23.77 14.23 7.25
C GLN A 140 -23.72 15.56 6.49
N MET A 141 -23.10 15.62 5.31
CA MET A 141 -23.13 16.86 4.52
C MET A 141 -24.54 17.11 3.98
N GLY A 142 -25.03 18.34 4.14
CA GLY A 142 -26.35 18.73 3.65
C GLY A 142 -26.46 18.62 2.12
N ALA A 143 -27.67 18.34 1.64
CA ALA A 143 -27.93 18.36 0.20
C ALA A 143 -28.25 19.78 -0.26
N LEU A 144 -27.75 20.19 -1.43
CA LEU A 144 -27.97 21.53 -1.98
C LEU A 144 -29.46 21.90 -2.07
N ALA A 145 -30.31 20.92 -2.40
CA ALA A 145 -31.77 21.09 -2.44
C ALA A 145 -32.36 21.54 -1.10
N GLN A 146 -31.78 21.13 0.04
CA GLN A 146 -32.25 21.55 1.38
C GLN A 146 -31.98 23.05 1.65
N SER A 147 -31.06 23.66 0.91
CA SER A 147 -30.72 25.08 1.01
C SER A 147 -31.17 25.89 -0.21
N ASN A 148 -32.00 25.32 -1.09
CA ASN A 148 -32.43 25.92 -2.36
C ASN A 148 -31.28 26.39 -3.25
N ILE A 149 -30.13 25.70 -3.18
CA ILE A 149 -28.96 26.00 -4.01
C ILE A 149 -29.05 25.15 -5.29
N VAL A 150 -28.98 25.81 -6.44
CA VAL A 150 -28.93 25.17 -7.76
C VAL A 150 -27.59 25.50 -8.39
N LEU A 151 -26.82 24.47 -8.73
CA LEU A 151 -25.61 24.65 -9.51
C LEU A 151 -25.99 24.91 -10.97
N PRO A 152 -25.23 25.73 -11.72
CA PRO A 152 -25.38 25.80 -13.16
C PRO A 152 -25.22 24.38 -13.72
N ASP A 153 -25.93 24.05 -14.80
CA ASP A 153 -25.74 22.78 -15.52
C ASP A 153 -24.32 22.72 -16.11
N THR A 154 -23.33 22.37 -15.30
CA THR A 154 -21.98 22.07 -15.74
C THR A 154 -21.83 20.56 -15.75
N ALA A 155 -22.32 19.93 -16.81
CA ALA A 155 -21.69 18.71 -17.27
C ALA A 155 -20.67 19.13 -18.34
N PRO A 156 -19.35 19.07 -18.09
CA PRO A 156 -18.47 18.64 -19.16
C PRO A 156 -18.94 17.24 -19.53
N SER A 157 -19.38 17.06 -20.76
CA SER A 157 -19.51 15.74 -21.35
C SER A 157 -18.16 15.02 -21.24
N SER A 158 -18.11 13.92 -20.49
CA SER A 158 -17.09 12.88 -20.63
C SER A 158 -17.76 11.54 -20.38
#